data_AF-A0A3B7MVP5-F1
#
_entry.id   AF-A0A3B7MVP5-F1
#
_cell.length_a   1.000
_cell.length_b   1.000
_cell.length_c   1.000
_cell.angle_alpha   90.00
_cell.angle_beta   90.00
_cell.angle_gamma   90.00
#
_symmetry.space_group_name_H-M   'P 1'
#
loop_
_entity.id
_entity.type
_entity.pdbx_description
1 polymer ?
#
loop_
_entity_poly.entity_id
_entity_poly.type
_entity_poly.pdbx_seq_one_letter_code
_entity_poly.pdbx_strand_id
1 'polypeptide(L)'
;MRIQFVKNIQFTKLLKVEGRLREFNFRKLGGVNEGIFTVDVVDDRGNRILFRMQKEDGAWKITPQSLPRWIMDTEAQFHDQIEEELRTM
;
A
#
# COMPACT_ATOMS: atom_id res chain seq x y z
N MET A 1 -29.00 13.97 11.05
CA MET A 1 -27.53 13.94 10.89
C MET A 1 -27.11 12.49 10.71
N ARG A 2 -26.60 12.08 9.54
CA ARG A 2 -26.06 10.72 9.37
C ARG A 2 -24.58 10.76 9.78
N ILE A 3 -24.23 10.04 10.85
CA ILE A 3 -22.84 9.87 11.25
C ILE A 3 -22.23 8.84 10.31
N GLN A 4 -21.26 9.25 9.49
CA GLN A 4 -20.48 8.34 8.65
C GLN A 4 -19.20 7.97 9.40
N PHE A 5 -19.10 6.72 9.82
CA PHE A 5 -17.90 6.21 10.46
C PHE A 5 -16.87 5.86 9.39
N VAL A 6 -15.77 6.61 9.34
CA VAL A 6 -14.62 6.31 8.48
C VAL A 6 -13.54 5.66 9.35
N LYS A 7 -13.33 4.35 9.18
CA LYS A 7 -12.25 3.63 9.86
C LYS A 7 -10.90 4.08 9.31
N ASN A 8 -10.04 4.60 10.18
CA ASN A 8 -8.67 4.90 9.83
C ASN A 8 -7.85 3.60 9.86
N ILE A 9 -7.24 3.23 8.73
CA ILE A 9 -6.43 2.00 8.61
C ILE A 9 -5.02 2.41 8.23
N GLN A 10 -4.06 2.05 9.08
CA GLN A 10 -2.64 2.27 8.85
C GLN A 10 -1.86 1.12 9.47
N PHE A 11 -0.94 0.55 8.72
CA PHE A 11 -0.15 -0.60 9.16
C PHE A 11 1.20 -0.64 8.43
N THR A 12 2.12 -1.44 8.96
CA THR A 12 3.49 -1.56 8.46
C THR A 12 3.80 -3.02 8.22
N LYS A 13 4.41 -3.34 7.07
CA LYS A 13 4.88 -4.69 6.75
C LYS A 13 6.34 -4.68 6.32
N LEU A 14 7.07 -5.71 6.75
CA LEU A 14 8.45 -5.95 6.33
C LEU A 14 8.44 -6.96 5.18
N LEU A 15 8.90 -6.55 4.00
CA LEU A 15 8.97 -7.41 2.82
C LEU A 15 10.41 -7.56 2.36
N LYS A 16 10.78 -8.79 1.98
CA LYS A 16 12.09 -9.07 1.41
C LYS A 16 12.05 -8.79 -0.09
N VAL A 17 12.74 -7.74 -0.52
CA VAL A 17 12.80 -7.31 -1.91
C VAL A 17 14.26 -7.13 -2.32
N GLU A 18 14.66 -7.68 -3.46
CA GLU A 18 16.05 -7.67 -3.94
C GLU A 18 17.08 -8.14 -2.89
N GLY A 19 16.69 -9.13 -2.08
CA GLY A 19 17.56 -9.70 -1.04
C GLY A 19 17.66 -8.85 0.23
N ARG A 20 17.00 -7.69 0.32
CA ARG A 20 16.97 -6.82 1.49
C ARG A 20 15.60 -6.81 2.14
N LEU A 21 15.55 -6.65 3.45
CA LEU A 21 14.29 -6.42 4.16
C LEU A 21 13.98 -4.92 4.11
N ARG A 22 12.82 -4.55 3.57
CA ARG A 22 12.35 -3.17 3.50
C ARG A 22 11.04 -3.02 4.26
N GLU A 23 10.89 -1.89 4.93
CA GLU A 23 9.66 -1.52 5.62
C GLU A 23 8.74 -0.74 4.67
N PHE A 24 7.54 -1.28 4.46
CA PHE A 24 6.48 -0.65 3.70
C PHE A 24 5.37 -0.21 4.64
N ASN A 25 5.05 1.08 4.56
CA ASN A 25 4.06 1.73 5.40
C ASN A 25 2.80 1.99 4.57
N PHE A 26 1.68 1.41 4.98
CA PHE A 26 0.40 1.45 4.28
C PHE A 26 -0.58 2.33 5.04
N ARG A 27 -1.32 3.18 4.33
CA ARG A 27 -2.42 3.97 4.89
C ARG A 27 -3.60 4.00 3.93
N LYS A 28 -4.79 3.63 4.41
CA LYS A 28 -6.05 3.79 3.67
C LYS A 28 -6.46 5.27 3.69
N LEU A 29 -6.76 5.83 2.53
CA LEU A 29 -7.35 7.15 2.44
C LEU A 29 -8.86 7.08 2.73
N GLY A 30 -9.37 8.06 3.46
CA GLY A 30 -10.80 8.21 3.76
C GLY A 30 -11.49 9.23 2.84
N GLY A 31 -12.81 9.38 3.01
CA GLY A 31 -13.62 10.38 2.31
C GLY A 31 -13.77 10.08 0.81
N VAL A 32 -13.53 11.09 -0.04
CA VAL A 32 -13.67 10.97 -1.51
C VAL A 32 -12.67 9.98 -2.13
N ASN A 33 -11.59 9.65 -1.42
CA ASN A 33 -10.55 8.70 -1.84
C ASN A 33 -10.73 7.32 -1.21
N GLU A 34 -11.94 6.99 -0.75
CA GLU A 34 -12.24 5.68 -0.21
C GLU A 34 -11.91 4.59 -1.25
N GLY A 35 -11.15 3.58 -0.83
CA GLY A 35 -10.67 2.52 -1.73
C GLY A 35 -9.28 2.79 -2.33
N ILE A 36 -8.52 3.74 -1.79
CA ILE A 36 -7.11 3.97 -2.12
C ILE A 36 -6.24 3.71 -0.89
N PHE A 37 -5.14 3.00 -1.09
CA PHE A 37 -4.02 2.96 -0.13
C PHE A 37 -2.87 3.81 -0.64
N THR A 38 -2.24 4.57 0.24
CA THR A 38 -0.89 5.10 0.02
C THR A 38 0.11 4.13 0.62
N VAL A 39 1.20 3.89 -0.10
CA VAL A 39 2.32 3.07 0.36
C VAL A 39 3.58 3.91 0.32
N ASP A 40 4.31 3.94 1.42
CA ASP A 40 5.60 4.61 1.52
C ASP A 40 6.72 3.68 1.96
N VAL A 41 7.88 3.85 1.32
CA VAL A 41 9.08 3.04 1.53
C VAL A 41 10.32 3.92 1.30
N VAL A 42 11.43 3.58 1.94
CA VAL A 42 12.71 4.25 1.74
C VAL A 42 13.62 3.37 0.87
N ASP A 43 14.26 3.98 -0.14
CA ASP A 43 15.24 3.31 -0.98
C ASP A 43 16.62 3.21 -0.30
N ASP A 44 17.58 2.58 -0.97
CA ASP A 44 18.92 2.37 -0.40
C ASP A 44 19.75 3.65 -0.25
N ARG A 45 19.31 4.76 -0.85
CA ARG A 45 19.93 6.08 -0.77
C ARG A 45 19.24 6.97 0.26
N GLY A 46 18.23 6.46 0.97
CA GLY A 46 17.44 7.24 1.92
C GLY A 46 16.33 8.06 1.28
N ASN A 47 16.10 7.93 -0.03
CA ASN A 47 15.00 8.64 -0.69
C ASN A 47 13.67 7.97 -0.34
N ARG A 48 12.69 8.78 0.02
CA ARG A 48 11.32 8.29 0.23
C ARG A 48 10.60 8.14 -1.10
N ILE A 49 10.10 6.94 -1.35
CA ILE A 49 9.23 6.63 -2.49
C ILE A 49 7.81 6.49 -1.94
N LEU A 50 6.90 7.29 -2.48
CA LEU A 50 5.48 7.26 -2.15
C LEU A 50 4.71 6.88 -3.41
N PHE A 51 3.84 5.89 -3.30
CA PHE A 51 2.96 5.47 -4.39
C PHE A 51 1.57 5.15 -3.85
N ARG A 52 0.64 4.90 -4.77
CA ARG A 52 -0.74 4.58 -4.46
C ARG A 52 -1.10 3.22 -4.99
N MET A 53 -2.00 2.56 -4.27
CA MET A 53 -2.67 1.35 -4.70
C MET A 53 -4.17 1.56 -4.70
N GLN A 54 -4.83 1.04 -5.72
CA GLN A 54 -6.27 1.10 -5.89
C GLN A 54 -6.79 -0.29 -6.23
N LYS A 55 -8.02 -0.60 -5.82
CA LYS A 55 -8.64 -1.88 -6.15
C LYS A 55 -9.16 -1.85 -7.60
N GLU A 56 -8.62 -2.73 -8.43
CA GLU A 56 -8.99 -2.95 -9.84
C GLU A 56 -9.26 -4.44 -10.04
N ASP A 57 -10.42 -4.80 -10.60
CA ASP A 57 -10.84 -6.19 -10.84
C ASP A 57 -10.69 -7.13 -9.61
N GLY A 58 -10.89 -6.58 -8.41
CA GLY A 58 -10.80 -7.33 -7.16
C GLY A 58 -9.39 -7.46 -6.58
N ALA A 59 -8.36 -6.99 -7.28
CA ALA A 59 -6.98 -6.96 -6.81
C ALA A 59 -6.54 -5.53 -6.46
N TRP A 60 -5.63 -5.39 -5.48
CA TRP A 60 -5.01 -4.11 -5.19
C TRP A 60 -3.84 -3.92 -6.15
N LYS A 61 -3.90 -2.90 -6.99
CA LYS A 61 -2.95 -2.61 -8.06
C LYS A 61 -2.26 -1.28 -7.83
N ILE A 62 -0.99 -1.19 -8.18
CA ILE A 62 -0.25 0.07 -8.14
C ILE A 62 -0.83 0.98 -9.23
N THR A 63 -1.21 2.20 -8.84
CA THR A 63 -1.71 3.17 -9.82
C THR A 63 -0.62 3.48 -10.85
N PRO A 64 -0.94 3.63 -12.15
CA PRO A 64 0.04 3.89 -13.20
C PRO A 64 0.98 5.05 -12.86
N GLN A 65 2.26 4.75 -12.62
CA GLN A 65 3.31 5.73 -12.38
C GLN A 65 4.69 5.10 -12.61
N SER A 66 5.73 5.92 -12.76
CA SER A 66 7.10 5.43 -12.91
C SER A 66 7.68 5.07 -11.54
N LEU A 67 7.91 3.77 -11.31
CA LEU A 67 8.52 3.26 -10.07
C LEU A 67 9.70 2.33 -10.38
N PRO A 68 10.64 2.17 -9.44
CA PRO A 68 11.66 1.14 -9.53
C PRO A 68 11.07 -0.24 -9.75
N ARG A 69 11.76 -1.06 -10.55
CA ARG A 69 11.35 -2.41 -10.93
C ARG A 69 11.02 -3.27 -9.71
N TRP A 70 11.83 -3.17 -8.65
CA TRP A 70 11.65 -3.93 -7.42
C TRP A 70 10.34 -3.62 -6.68
N ILE A 71 9.80 -2.40 -6.80
CA ILE A 71 8.47 -2.08 -6.27
C ILE A 71 7.39 -2.75 -7.13
N MET A 72 7.51 -2.60 -8.46
CA MET A 72 6.54 -3.16 -9.41
C MET A 72 6.45 -4.69 -9.30
N ASP A 73 7.60 -5.38 -9.15
CA ASP A 73 7.64 -6.83 -9.00
C ASP A 73 7.08 -7.31 -7.64
N THR A 74 6.91 -6.40 -6.66
CA THR A 74 6.34 -6.70 -5.33
C THR A 74 4.83 -6.46 -5.25
N GLU A 75 4.18 -5.98 -6.33
CA GLU A 75 2.75 -5.62 -6.34
C GLU A 75 1.82 -6.70 -5.78
N ALA A 76 2.03 -7.96 -6.18
CA ALA A 76 1.21 -9.08 -5.71
C ALA A 76 1.31 -9.27 -4.19
N GLN A 77 2.50 -9.10 -3.61
CA GLN A 77 2.68 -9.18 -2.17
C GLN A 77 1.96 -8.04 -1.46
N PHE A 78 1.97 -6.82 -2.03
CA PHE A 78 1.21 -5.71 -1.45
C PHE A 78 -0.30 -6.00 -1.43
N HIS A 79 -0.83 -6.60 -2.48
CA HIS A 79 -2.22 -7.05 -2.49
C HIS A 79 -2.51 -8.01 -1.35
N ASP A 80 -1.69 -9.06 -1.19
CA ASP A 80 -1.86 -10.05 -0.12
C ASP A 80 -1.81 -9.39 1.26
N GLN A 81 -0.85 -8.50 1.48
CA GLN A 81 -0.69 -7.78 2.75
C GLN A 81 -1.89 -6.87 3.08
N ILE A 82 -2.45 -6.18 2.07
CA ILE A 82 -3.65 -5.35 2.27
C ILE A 82 -4.86 -6.23 2.56
N GLU A 83 -5.08 -7.31 1.82
CA GLU A 83 -6.22 -8.21 2.05
C GLU A 83 -6.14 -8.92 3.40
N GLU A 84 -4.94 -9.35 3.82
CA GLU A 84 -4.70 -9.92 5.15
C GLU A 84 -5.06 -8.93 6.25
N GLU A 85 -4.60 -7.68 6.13
CA GLU A 85 -4.89 -6.65 7.13
C GLU A 85 -6.39 -6.33 7.19
N LEU A 86 -7.04 -6.22 6.03
CA LEU A 86 -8.49 -5.94 5.95
C LEU A 86 -9.35 -7.09 6.52
N ARG A 87 -8.86 -8.34 6.51
CA ARG A 87 -9.54 -9.50 7.12
C ARG A 87 -9.35 -9.57 8.64
N THR A 88 -8.21 -9.12 9.13
CA THR A 88 -7.82 -9.26 10.54
C THR A 88 -8.39 -8.12 11.41
N MET A 89 -8.88 -7.05 10.78
CA MET A 89 -9.36 -5.83 11.43
C MET A 89 -10.87 -5.74 11.67
#